data_AF-A0A934CK07-F1
#
_entry.id   AF-A0A934CK07-F1
#
_cell.length_a   1.000
_cell.length_b   1.000
_cell.length_c   1.000
_cell.angle_alpha   90.00
_cell.angle_beta   90.00
_cell.angle_gamma   90.00
#
_symmetry.space_group_name_H-M   'P 1'
#
loop_
_entity.id
_entity.type
_entity.pdbx_description
1 polymer ?
#
loop_
_entity_poly.entity_id
_entity_poly.type
_entity_poly.pdbx_seq_one_letter_code
_entity_poly.pdbx_strand_id
1 'polypeptide(L)'
;MTDTSHASEPQKYVRFDPLQRVQHLIFLISFTLLALTGLAQKYALAPFSIWFFNLIGGVETARQIHHAAAIVMMIVSVVHVLDVTYRVLVLRNPISMIPWIDDLQHLIHDIQYYLGRKKHKAYYGRYTYAEKIEYLALIWGTIVMGLTGFIMWNPISALRFLPGEAVPAAKAAHGGEALLAVLAILIWHFYHVHFKTFNKSMFTGTLTREEMEHEHPAELALIESGKYHEPIPADVLKKRQRIYAIIAAAILALFGFGFYYFVGYETTATLPVVTQTVPVFVRQTSTPTPTPTSTPTATPTLPPTETPLPTAAGTDPVSELPSPTPEAVTAAGPTWDGQIGALFAAQCLTCHGSAASGGLNLSTYADAIRGGVNGPFFIAGDAANSLIITKFEGGKHPYAQLTADELALIKEWINAGGLEK
;
A
#
# COMPACT_ATOMS: atom_id res chain seq x y z
N MET A 1 -66.34 23.53 -4.81
CA MET A 1 -65.34 23.32 -3.74
C MET A 1 -64.52 22.11 -4.12
N THR A 2 -63.34 22.36 -4.68
CA THR A 2 -62.34 21.32 -4.93
C THR A 2 -61.78 20.87 -3.60
N ASP A 3 -62.09 19.63 -3.22
CA ASP A 3 -61.52 18.95 -2.07
C ASP A 3 -60.03 18.73 -2.34
N THR A 4 -59.22 19.69 -1.92
CA THR A 4 -57.78 19.51 -1.75
C THR A 4 -57.58 18.53 -0.61
N SER A 5 -57.66 17.24 -0.92
CA SER A 5 -57.20 16.17 -0.03
C SER A 5 -55.77 16.52 0.38
N HIS A 6 -55.58 16.79 1.67
CA HIS A 6 -54.26 16.81 2.27
C HIS A 6 -53.55 15.52 1.84
N ALA A 7 -52.53 15.65 0.99
CA ALA A 7 -51.62 14.54 0.75
C ALA A 7 -51.01 14.21 2.11
N SER A 8 -51.53 13.17 2.76
CA SER A 8 -50.99 12.64 4.00
C SER A 8 -49.50 12.43 3.78
N GLU A 9 -48.67 12.95 4.69
CA GLU A 9 -47.23 12.74 4.58
C GLU A 9 -46.95 11.25 4.34
N PRO A 10 -46.06 10.90 3.39
CA PRO A 10 -45.82 9.51 3.05
C PRO A 10 -45.41 8.76 4.31
N GLN A 11 -46.14 7.69 4.64
CA GLN A 11 -45.88 6.88 5.83
C GLN A 11 -44.43 6.37 5.79
N LYS A 12 -43.67 6.74 6.83
CA LYS A 12 -42.26 6.36 6.98
C LYS A 12 -42.10 5.26 8.02
N TYR A 13 -41.27 4.27 7.68
CA TYR A 13 -40.92 3.14 8.53
C TYR A 13 -39.47 3.29 9.01
N VAL A 14 -39.23 3.06 10.31
CA VAL A 14 -37.88 3.10 10.87
C VAL A 14 -37.12 1.86 10.43
N ARG A 15 -36.03 2.08 9.71
CA ARG A 15 -35.18 1.03 9.17
C ARG A 15 -33.91 0.84 10.00
N PHE A 16 -33.23 1.92 10.37
CA PHE A 16 -31.95 1.85 11.09
C PHE A 16 -31.94 2.77 12.32
N ASP A 17 -31.47 2.21 13.44
CA ASP A 17 -31.31 2.97 14.68
C ASP A 17 -30.18 4.01 14.58
N PRO A 18 -30.24 5.11 15.34
CA PRO A 18 -29.18 6.13 15.34
C PRO A 18 -27.78 5.55 15.59
N LEU A 19 -27.66 4.59 16.51
CA LEU A 19 -26.38 3.95 16.82
C LEU A 19 -25.81 3.18 15.61
N GLN A 20 -26.65 2.47 14.85
CA GLN A 20 -26.20 1.74 13.66
C GLN A 20 -25.70 2.70 12.57
N ARG A 21 -26.38 3.84 12.41
CA ARG A 21 -26.01 4.86 11.44
C ARG A 21 -24.69 5.56 11.80
N VAL A 22 -24.48 5.84 13.09
CA VAL A 22 -23.21 6.39 13.59
C VAL A 22 -22.07 5.38 13.40
N GLN A 23 -22.29 4.11 13.75
CA GLN A 23 -21.30 3.05 13.50
C GLN A 23 -20.96 2.97 12.01
N HIS A 24 -21.97 2.96 11.13
CA HIS A 24 -21.75 2.94 9.68
C HIS A 24 -20.92 4.14 9.21
N LEU A 25 -21.20 5.35 9.70
CA LEU A 25 -20.41 6.53 9.36
C LEU A 25 -18.94 6.39 9.80
N ILE A 26 -18.68 5.86 10.99
CA ILE A 26 -17.33 5.63 11.49
C ILE A 26 -16.63 4.54 10.66
N PHE A 27 -17.32 3.46 10.31
CA PHE A 27 -16.83 2.43 9.40
C PHE A 27 -16.48 3.02 8.04
N LEU A 28 -17.36 3.83 7.45
CA LEU A 28 -17.15 4.47 6.15
C LEU A 28 -15.88 5.35 6.16
N ILE A 29 -15.74 6.21 7.16
CA ILE A 29 -14.60 7.13 7.26
C ILE A 29 -13.31 6.36 7.49
N SER A 30 -13.29 5.44 8.46
CA SER A 30 -12.09 4.64 8.78
C SER A 30 -11.68 3.73 7.61
N PHE A 31 -12.64 3.07 6.96
CA PHE A 31 -12.40 2.27 5.76
C PHE A 31 -11.82 3.12 4.63
N THR A 32 -12.37 4.30 4.39
CA THR A 32 -11.89 5.20 3.33
C THR A 32 -10.44 5.62 3.59
N LEU A 33 -10.10 5.99 4.83
CA LEU A 33 -8.73 6.34 5.20
C LEU A 33 -7.77 5.15 5.05
N LEU A 34 -8.17 3.97 5.50
CA LEU A 34 -7.40 2.72 5.34
C LEU A 34 -7.18 2.38 3.86
N ALA A 35 -8.21 2.51 3.04
CA ALA A 35 -8.15 2.26 1.60
C ALA A 35 -7.19 3.24 0.91
N LEU A 36 -7.33 4.54 1.15
CA LEU A 36 -6.47 5.56 0.53
C LEU A 36 -5.01 5.40 0.93
N THR A 37 -4.73 5.30 2.24
CA THR A 37 -3.36 5.15 2.75
C THR A 37 -2.76 3.80 2.41
N GLY A 38 -3.55 2.72 2.44
CA GLY A 38 -3.10 1.35 2.16
C GLY A 38 -2.83 1.11 0.68
N LEU A 39 -3.72 1.57 -0.22
CA LEU A 39 -3.49 1.48 -1.66
C LEU A 39 -2.30 2.34 -2.09
N ALA A 40 -2.15 3.54 -1.52
CA ALA A 40 -0.99 4.36 -1.79
C ALA A 40 0.32 3.67 -1.37
N GLN A 41 0.36 3.03 -0.20
CA GLN A 41 1.52 2.26 0.26
C GLN A 41 1.79 1.00 -0.60
N LYS A 42 0.73 0.31 -1.05
CA LYS A 42 0.86 -0.87 -1.91
C LYS A 42 1.42 -0.51 -3.30
N TYR A 43 0.97 0.59 -3.88
CA TYR A 43 1.36 1.07 -5.20
C TYR A 43 2.21 2.34 -5.12
N ALA A 44 3.24 2.34 -4.26
CA ALA A 44 3.98 3.55 -3.88
C ALA A 44 4.56 4.37 -5.04
N LEU A 45 4.83 3.74 -6.19
CA LEU A 45 5.36 4.40 -7.39
C LEU A 45 4.31 4.90 -8.36
N ALA A 46 3.02 4.61 -8.15
CA ALA A 46 1.96 5.10 -9.01
C ALA A 46 1.87 6.64 -8.91
N PRO A 47 1.60 7.37 -10.02
CA PRO A 47 1.51 8.83 -10.00
C PRO A 47 0.55 9.36 -8.93
N PHE A 48 -0.58 8.66 -8.73
CA PHE A 48 -1.55 8.98 -7.69
C PHE A 48 -0.96 8.84 -6.26
N SER A 49 -0.18 7.79 -6.01
CA SER A 49 0.42 7.53 -4.70
C SER A 49 1.50 8.55 -4.36
N ILE A 50 2.34 8.93 -5.33
CA ILE A 50 3.33 10.00 -5.17
C ILE A 50 2.63 11.33 -4.86
N TRP A 51 1.60 11.68 -5.63
CA TRP A 51 0.79 12.87 -5.38
C TRP A 51 0.18 12.85 -3.97
N PHE A 52 -0.39 11.72 -3.56
CA PHE A 52 -1.01 11.55 -2.26
C PHE A 52 0.01 11.70 -1.13
N PHE A 53 1.19 11.07 -1.22
CA PHE A 53 2.24 11.21 -0.22
C PHE A 53 2.74 12.66 -0.11
N ASN A 54 2.91 13.36 -1.24
CA ASN A 54 3.29 14.78 -1.22
C ASN A 54 2.23 15.65 -0.53
N LEU A 55 0.94 15.33 -0.72
CA LEU A 55 -0.16 16.07 -0.10
C LEU A 55 -0.20 15.91 1.43
N ILE A 56 0.02 14.70 1.94
CA ILE A 56 -0.13 14.38 3.37
C ILE A 56 1.18 14.49 4.17
N GLY A 57 2.28 14.91 3.54
CA GLY A 57 3.57 15.10 4.21
C GLY A 57 4.47 13.85 4.28
N GLY A 58 4.29 12.90 3.37
CA GLY A 58 5.18 11.77 3.14
C GLY A 58 4.61 10.39 3.50
N VAL A 59 5.42 9.36 3.24
CA VAL A 59 5.05 7.96 3.46
C VAL A 59 4.88 7.65 4.95
N GLU A 60 5.68 8.28 5.82
CA GLU A 60 5.60 8.06 7.26
C GLU A 60 4.26 8.56 7.84
N THR A 61 3.82 9.75 7.43
CA THR A 61 2.50 10.27 7.82
C THR A 61 1.39 9.36 7.29
N ALA A 62 1.52 8.83 6.07
CA ALA A 62 0.57 7.87 5.51
C ALA A 62 0.43 6.62 6.39
N ARG A 63 1.57 6.08 6.85
CA ARG A 63 1.64 4.92 7.75
C ARG A 63 0.98 5.22 9.10
N GLN A 64 1.25 6.38 9.68
CA GLN A 64 0.64 6.80 10.95
C GLN A 64 -0.88 6.96 10.84
N ILE A 65 -1.36 7.60 9.77
CA ILE A 65 -2.81 7.71 9.49
C ILE A 65 -3.42 6.33 9.30
N HIS A 66 -2.74 5.41 8.59
CA HIS A 66 -3.22 4.05 8.39
C HIS A 66 -3.40 3.32 9.73
N HIS A 67 -2.39 3.38 10.60
CA HIS A 67 -2.43 2.78 11.94
C HIS A 67 -3.52 3.40 12.82
N ALA A 68 -3.67 4.73 12.81
CA ALA A 68 -4.72 5.41 13.56
C ALA A 68 -6.11 5.02 13.07
N ALA A 69 -6.33 4.96 11.75
CA ALA A 69 -7.58 4.53 11.15
C ALA A 69 -7.88 3.05 11.45
N ALA A 70 -6.85 2.20 11.51
CA ALA A 70 -6.99 0.79 11.91
C ALA A 70 -7.46 0.66 13.36
N ILE A 71 -6.90 1.45 14.28
CA ILE A 71 -7.35 1.48 15.69
C ILE A 71 -8.83 1.88 15.78
N VAL A 72 -9.23 2.94 15.06
CA VAL A 72 -10.64 3.37 15.01
C VAL A 72 -11.53 2.24 14.45
N MET A 73 -11.09 1.59 13.36
CA MET A 73 -11.77 0.45 12.74
C MET A 73 -11.95 -0.72 13.74
N MET A 74 -10.91 -1.04 14.52
CA MET A 74 -10.97 -2.09 15.54
C MET A 74 -11.97 -1.73 16.66
N ILE A 75 -11.95 -0.49 17.15
CA ILE A 75 -12.86 -0.03 18.21
C ILE A 75 -14.30 -0.08 17.73
N VAL A 76 -14.61 0.48 16.54
CA VAL A 76 -15.98 0.45 16.00
C VAL A 76 -16.44 -0.98 15.72
N SER A 77 -15.54 -1.88 15.30
CA SER A 77 -15.85 -3.30 15.13
C SER A 77 -16.25 -3.97 16.43
N VAL A 78 -15.57 -3.70 17.54
CA VAL A 78 -15.96 -4.24 18.85
C VAL A 78 -17.26 -3.63 19.36
N VAL A 79 -17.47 -2.33 19.18
CA VAL A 79 -18.76 -1.67 19.48
C VAL A 79 -19.88 -2.30 18.66
N HIS A 80 -19.63 -2.63 17.39
CA HIS A 80 -20.58 -3.32 16.53
C HIS A 80 -20.92 -4.72 17.03
N VAL A 81 -19.92 -5.51 17.41
CA VAL A 81 -20.14 -6.85 18.00
C VAL A 81 -20.96 -6.74 19.29
N LEU A 82 -20.70 -5.75 20.14
CA LEU A 82 -21.48 -5.50 21.35
C LEU A 82 -22.93 -5.10 21.01
N ASP A 83 -23.17 -4.24 20.03
CA ASP A 83 -24.54 -3.88 19.64
C ASP A 83 -25.31 -5.09 19.07
N VAL A 84 -24.70 -5.86 18.18
CA VAL A 84 -25.31 -7.06 17.59
C VAL A 84 -25.61 -8.11 18.66
N THR A 85 -24.64 -8.43 19.53
CA THR A 85 -24.86 -9.42 20.60
C THR A 85 -25.88 -8.95 21.63
N TYR A 86 -25.94 -7.65 21.94
CA TYR A 86 -27.02 -7.08 22.77
C TYR A 86 -28.39 -7.30 22.14
N ARG A 87 -28.54 -6.96 20.85
CA ARG A 87 -29.81 -7.13 20.11
C ARG A 87 -30.25 -8.60 20.05
N VAL A 88 -29.32 -9.53 19.90
CA VAL A 88 -29.62 -10.96 19.82
C VAL A 88 -29.93 -11.54 21.21
N LEU A 89 -29.11 -11.27 22.22
CA LEU A 89 -29.24 -11.92 23.53
C LEU A 89 -30.26 -11.25 24.45
N VAL A 90 -30.33 -9.91 24.42
CA VAL A 90 -31.23 -9.11 25.28
C VAL A 90 -32.57 -8.88 24.59
N LEU A 91 -32.54 -8.29 23.40
CA LEU A 91 -33.75 -7.94 22.65
C LEU A 91 -34.35 -9.11 21.88
N ARG A 92 -33.63 -10.24 21.75
CA ARG A 92 -34.08 -11.43 20.99
C ARG A 92 -34.49 -11.10 19.56
N ASN A 93 -33.83 -10.09 18.97
CA ASN A 93 -33.96 -9.84 17.55
C ASN A 93 -33.41 -11.05 16.79
N PRO A 94 -34.09 -11.51 15.72
CA PRO A 94 -33.58 -12.61 14.91
C PRO A 94 -32.26 -12.21 14.25
N ILE A 95 -31.34 -13.18 14.14
CA ILE A 95 -30.06 -13.00 13.45
C ILE A 95 -30.28 -12.99 11.94
N SER A 96 -30.97 -11.96 11.47
CA SER A 96 -31.43 -11.83 10.09
C SER A 96 -30.32 -11.49 9.10
N MET A 97 -29.12 -11.12 9.57
CA MET A 97 -27.99 -10.71 8.74
C MET A 97 -27.06 -11.86 8.34
N ILE A 98 -27.20 -13.05 8.94
CA ILE A 98 -26.42 -14.22 8.55
C ILE A 98 -27.12 -14.92 7.38
N PRO A 99 -26.43 -15.19 6.26
CA PRO A 99 -27.00 -15.97 5.16
C PRO A 99 -27.46 -17.34 5.64
N TRP A 100 -28.66 -17.75 5.20
CA TRP A 100 -29.22 -19.07 5.49
C TRP A 100 -29.66 -19.80 4.21
N ILE A 101 -30.18 -21.03 4.37
CA ILE A 101 -30.64 -21.87 3.26
C ILE A 101 -31.76 -21.18 2.45
N ASP A 102 -32.61 -20.39 3.12
CA ASP A 102 -33.69 -19.63 2.45
C ASP A 102 -33.13 -18.58 1.47
N ASP A 103 -31.94 -18.03 1.75
CA ASP A 103 -31.30 -17.06 0.85
C ASP A 103 -30.83 -17.71 -0.46
N LEU A 104 -30.46 -18.98 -0.44
CA LEU A 104 -30.17 -19.74 -1.65
C LEU A 104 -31.44 -19.93 -2.49
N GLN A 105 -32.59 -20.16 -1.85
CA GLN A 105 -33.87 -20.25 -2.54
C GLN A 105 -34.23 -18.90 -3.18
N HIS A 106 -34.01 -17.79 -2.47
CA HIS A 106 -34.19 -16.45 -3.03
C HIS A 106 -33.30 -16.18 -4.24
N LEU A 107 -32.02 -16.57 -4.17
CA LEU A 107 -31.10 -16.46 -5.30
C LEU A 107 -31.59 -17.26 -6.52
N ILE A 108 -31.98 -18.52 -6.32
CA ILE A 108 -32.50 -19.37 -7.40
C ILE A 108 -33.79 -18.78 -7.99
N HIS A 109 -34.68 -18.26 -7.16
CA HIS A 109 -35.91 -17.61 -7.60
C HIS A 109 -35.62 -16.36 -8.45
N ASP A 110 -34.66 -15.54 -8.02
CA ASP A 110 -34.24 -14.35 -8.77
C ASP A 110 -33.60 -14.72 -10.11
N ILE A 111 -32.78 -15.78 -10.17
CA ILE A 111 -32.26 -16.32 -11.43
C ILE A 111 -33.41 -16.74 -12.34
N GLN A 112 -34.41 -17.45 -11.82
CA GLN A 112 -35.60 -17.83 -12.59
C GLN A 112 -36.40 -16.62 -13.07
N TYR A 113 -36.48 -15.56 -12.27
CA TYR A 113 -37.11 -14.29 -12.66
C TYR A 113 -36.36 -13.63 -13.82
N TYR A 114 -35.03 -13.50 -13.74
CA TYR A 114 -34.23 -12.93 -14.83
C TYR A 114 -34.25 -13.80 -16.10
N LEU A 115 -34.44 -15.12 -15.97
CA LEU A 115 -34.68 -16.03 -17.10
C LEU A 115 -36.14 -16.00 -17.60
N GLY A 116 -37.00 -15.15 -17.06
CA GLY A 116 -38.40 -15.00 -17.46
C GLY A 116 -39.34 -16.13 -17.01
N ARG A 117 -38.89 -17.05 -16.16
CA ARG A 117 -39.68 -18.19 -15.66
C ARG A 117 -40.58 -17.82 -14.47
N LYS A 118 -40.26 -16.74 -13.76
CA LYS A 118 -41.07 -16.18 -12.66
C LYS A 118 -41.49 -14.76 -13.03
N LYS A 119 -42.69 -14.34 -12.59
CA LYS A 119 -43.26 -13.02 -12.91
C LYS A 119 -42.77 -11.89 -11.99
N HIS A 120 -42.27 -12.24 -10.81
CA HIS A 120 -41.80 -11.29 -9.80
C HIS A 120 -40.52 -11.82 -9.14
N LYS A 121 -39.75 -10.92 -8.54
CA LYS A 121 -38.57 -11.23 -7.73
C LYS A 121 -38.93 -11.96 -6.43
N ALA A 122 -37.93 -12.51 -5.76
CA ALA A 122 -38.13 -13.13 -4.45
C ALA A 122 -38.67 -12.13 -3.41
N TYR A 123 -39.41 -12.63 -2.43
CA TYR A 123 -39.98 -11.83 -1.34
C TYR A 123 -38.95 -11.68 -0.22
N TYR A 124 -38.26 -10.55 -0.21
CA TYR A 124 -37.20 -10.29 0.77
C TYR A 124 -37.74 -9.86 2.12
N GLY A 125 -37.13 -10.39 3.18
CA GLY A 125 -37.30 -9.90 4.55
C GLY A 125 -36.50 -8.63 4.81
N ARG A 126 -36.10 -8.46 6.08
CA ARG A 126 -35.33 -7.29 6.52
C ARG A 126 -34.01 -7.08 5.77
N TYR A 127 -33.39 -8.13 5.25
CA TYR A 127 -32.21 -8.01 4.40
C TYR A 127 -32.34 -8.99 3.24
N THR A 128 -31.92 -8.55 2.06
CA THR A 128 -31.80 -9.36 0.85
C THR A 128 -30.61 -10.31 0.96
N TYR A 129 -30.55 -11.36 0.14
CA TYR A 129 -29.39 -12.27 0.16
C TYR A 129 -28.08 -11.55 -0.22
N ALA A 130 -28.15 -10.54 -1.10
CA ALA A 130 -27.00 -9.76 -1.53
C ALA A 130 -26.42 -8.94 -0.36
N GLU A 131 -27.27 -8.24 0.38
CA GLU A 131 -26.85 -7.47 1.57
C GLU A 131 -26.24 -8.37 2.65
N LYS A 132 -26.78 -9.57 2.85
CA LYS A 132 -26.23 -10.54 3.81
C LYS A 132 -24.85 -11.06 3.38
N ILE A 133 -24.65 -11.30 2.08
CA ILE A 133 -23.34 -11.72 1.54
C ILE A 133 -22.33 -10.58 1.67
N GLU A 134 -22.71 -9.34 1.41
CA GLU A 134 -21.85 -8.16 1.64
C GLU A 134 -21.43 -8.05 3.11
N TYR A 135 -22.37 -8.26 4.04
CA TYR A 135 -22.07 -8.25 5.46
C TYR A 135 -21.14 -9.41 5.88
N LEU A 136 -21.35 -10.61 5.32
CA LEU A 136 -20.47 -11.75 5.56
C LEU A 136 -19.05 -11.49 5.03
N ALA A 137 -18.94 -10.92 3.83
CA ALA A 137 -17.66 -10.53 3.24
C ALA A 137 -16.95 -9.46 4.10
N LEU A 138 -17.70 -8.50 4.66
CA LEU A 138 -17.16 -7.53 5.60
C LEU A 138 -16.60 -8.20 6.87
N ILE A 139 -17.36 -9.11 7.50
CA ILE A 139 -16.89 -9.85 8.71
C ILE A 139 -15.60 -10.61 8.40
N TRP A 140 -15.60 -11.37 7.30
CA TRP A 140 -14.43 -12.12 6.85
C TRP A 140 -13.23 -11.20 6.61
N GLY A 141 -13.44 -10.13 5.86
CA GLY A 141 -12.42 -9.12 5.57
C GLY A 141 -11.86 -8.50 6.84
N THR A 142 -12.69 -8.12 7.81
CA THR A 142 -12.22 -7.57 9.09
C THR A 142 -11.33 -8.55 9.86
N ILE A 143 -11.66 -9.84 9.87
CA ILE A 143 -10.84 -10.87 10.52
C ILE A 143 -9.49 -11.01 9.82
N VAL A 144 -9.49 -11.18 8.49
CA VAL A 144 -8.27 -11.34 7.70
C VAL A 144 -7.38 -10.10 7.82
N MET A 145 -7.95 -8.91 7.68
CA MET A 145 -7.22 -7.63 7.77
C MET A 145 -6.68 -7.40 9.19
N GLY A 146 -7.44 -7.74 10.23
CA GLY A 146 -6.97 -7.66 11.62
C GLY A 146 -5.80 -8.59 11.91
N LEU A 147 -5.88 -9.85 11.49
CA LEU A 147 -4.83 -10.85 11.72
C LEU A 147 -3.56 -10.55 10.91
N THR A 148 -3.70 -10.27 9.62
CA THR A 148 -2.55 -9.95 8.76
C THR A 148 -1.94 -8.60 9.11
N GLY A 149 -2.75 -7.63 9.50
CA GLY A 149 -2.30 -6.34 10.03
C GLY A 149 -1.50 -6.51 11.32
N PHE A 150 -1.94 -7.38 12.25
CA PHE A 150 -1.16 -7.70 13.45
C PHE A 150 0.23 -8.26 13.12
N ILE A 151 0.30 -9.23 12.20
CA ILE A 151 1.56 -9.87 11.80
C ILE A 151 2.53 -8.85 11.21
N MET A 152 2.02 -7.91 10.41
CA MET A 152 2.83 -6.86 9.79
C MET A 152 3.22 -5.74 10.76
N TRP A 153 2.37 -5.41 11.73
CA TRP A 153 2.64 -4.40 12.74
C TRP A 153 3.63 -4.93 13.78
N ASN A 154 3.53 -6.21 14.16
CA ASN A 154 4.34 -6.85 15.20
C ASN A 154 5.11 -8.10 14.68
N PRO A 155 6.00 -7.96 13.68
CA PRO A 155 6.60 -9.11 12.99
C PRO A 155 7.44 -9.99 13.92
N ILE A 156 8.18 -9.42 14.87
CA ILE A 156 9.04 -10.19 15.78
C ILE A 156 8.19 -11.10 16.69
N SER A 157 7.07 -10.56 17.16
CA SER A 157 6.14 -11.30 18.01
C SER A 157 5.43 -12.40 17.24
N ALA A 158 5.01 -12.12 16.00
CA ALA A 158 4.42 -13.11 15.12
C ALA A 158 5.38 -14.28 14.84
N LEU A 159 6.66 -13.98 14.58
CA LEU A 159 7.70 -14.97 14.27
C LEU A 159 8.10 -15.87 15.44
N ARG A 160 7.66 -15.58 16.68
CA ARG A 160 7.80 -16.51 17.81
C ARG A 160 6.88 -17.71 17.69
N PHE A 161 5.77 -17.57 16.97
CA PHE A 161 4.73 -18.59 16.84
C PHE A 161 4.56 -19.09 15.40
N LEU A 162 4.97 -18.29 14.42
CA LEU A 162 4.80 -18.55 12.99
C LEU A 162 6.17 -18.61 12.29
N PRO A 163 6.28 -19.37 11.18
CA PRO A 163 7.52 -19.44 10.43
C PRO A 163 7.81 -18.12 9.67
N GLY A 164 9.04 -17.95 9.19
CA GLY A 164 9.54 -16.73 8.53
C GLY A 164 8.69 -16.24 7.36
N GLU A 165 8.09 -17.18 6.63
CA GLU A 165 7.25 -16.99 5.46
C GLU A 165 5.90 -16.35 5.80
N ALA A 166 5.49 -16.36 7.08
CA ALA A 166 4.21 -15.80 7.51
C ALA A 166 4.14 -14.28 7.30
N VAL A 167 5.25 -13.54 7.43
CA VAL A 167 5.29 -12.09 7.23
C VAL A 167 5.05 -11.70 5.75
N PRO A 168 5.79 -12.24 4.76
CA PRO A 168 5.51 -11.97 3.36
C PRO A 168 4.14 -12.51 2.91
N ALA A 169 3.69 -13.65 3.43
CA ALA A 169 2.35 -14.15 3.17
C ALA A 169 1.26 -13.19 3.71
N ALA A 170 1.43 -12.68 4.93
CA ALA A 170 0.53 -11.68 5.50
C ALA A 170 0.53 -10.39 4.67
N LYS A 171 1.69 -9.92 4.20
CA LYS A 171 1.78 -8.75 3.30
C LYS A 171 1.00 -8.96 2.00
N ALA A 172 1.14 -10.13 1.39
CA ALA A 172 0.42 -10.48 0.16
C ALA A 172 -1.10 -10.57 0.42
N ALA A 173 -1.50 -11.29 1.47
CA ALA A 173 -2.90 -11.48 1.84
C ALA A 173 -3.58 -10.16 2.23
N HIS A 174 -2.95 -9.35 3.09
CA HIS A 174 -3.46 -8.04 3.52
C HIS A 174 -3.67 -7.12 2.31
N GLY A 175 -2.66 -7.00 1.45
CA GLY A 175 -2.77 -6.15 0.26
C GLY A 175 -3.76 -6.69 -0.76
N GLY A 176 -3.93 -8.02 -0.88
CA GLY A 176 -4.89 -8.66 -1.76
C GLY A 176 -6.33 -8.46 -1.30
N GLU A 177 -6.60 -8.77 -0.04
CA GLU A 177 -7.90 -8.58 0.61
C GLU A 177 -8.31 -7.11 0.62
N ALA A 178 -7.38 -6.18 0.91
CA ALA A 178 -7.67 -4.75 0.83
C ALA A 178 -8.16 -4.32 -0.57
N LEU A 179 -7.54 -4.85 -1.63
CA LEU A 179 -7.96 -4.55 -2.99
C LEU A 179 -9.35 -5.13 -3.28
N LEU A 180 -9.60 -6.38 -2.87
CA LEU A 180 -10.91 -7.02 -3.02
C LEU A 180 -12.00 -6.25 -2.25
N ALA A 181 -11.72 -5.84 -1.01
CA ALA A 181 -12.65 -5.08 -0.18
C ALA A 181 -12.97 -3.71 -0.80
N VAL A 182 -11.95 -2.98 -1.29
CA VAL A 182 -12.17 -1.70 -1.98
C VAL A 182 -13.00 -1.88 -3.25
N LEU A 183 -12.67 -2.88 -4.08
CA LEU A 183 -13.42 -3.16 -5.30
C LEU A 183 -14.86 -3.59 -4.99
N ALA A 184 -15.07 -4.44 -3.99
CA ALA A 184 -16.40 -4.86 -3.56
C ALA A 184 -17.23 -3.65 -3.07
N ILE A 185 -16.63 -2.76 -2.28
CA ILE A 185 -17.35 -1.58 -1.78
C ILE A 185 -17.66 -0.59 -2.92
N LEU A 186 -16.71 -0.33 -3.82
CA LEU A 186 -16.90 0.64 -4.91
C LEU A 186 -17.78 0.12 -6.05
N ILE A 187 -17.58 -1.12 -6.47
CA ILE A 187 -18.28 -1.68 -7.65
C ILE A 187 -19.62 -2.27 -7.24
N TRP A 188 -19.68 -2.99 -6.12
CA TRP A 188 -20.88 -3.71 -5.72
C TRP A 188 -21.73 -2.87 -4.76
N HIS A 189 -21.23 -2.59 -3.56
CA HIS A 189 -22.01 -1.91 -2.52
C HIS A 189 -22.48 -0.51 -2.98
N PHE A 190 -21.53 0.30 -3.48
CA PHE A 190 -21.84 1.66 -3.92
C PHE A 190 -22.78 1.68 -5.12
N TYR A 191 -22.61 0.79 -6.09
CA TYR A 191 -23.52 0.69 -7.23
C TYR A 191 -24.93 0.31 -6.78
N HIS A 192 -25.08 -0.74 -5.98
CA HIS A 192 -26.40 -1.22 -5.58
C HIS A 192 -27.15 -0.18 -4.72
N VAL A 193 -26.47 0.39 -3.73
CA VAL A 193 -27.11 1.29 -2.76
C VAL A 193 -27.25 2.71 -3.32
N HIS A 194 -26.23 3.25 -4.00
CA HIS A 194 -26.19 4.66 -4.41
C HIS A 194 -26.50 4.92 -5.87
N PHE A 195 -26.44 3.93 -6.77
CA PHE A 195 -26.77 4.14 -8.19
C PHE A 195 -28.05 3.43 -8.62
N LYS A 196 -28.19 2.15 -8.30
CA LYS A 196 -29.32 1.33 -8.73
C LYS A 196 -30.59 1.65 -7.94
N THR A 197 -30.51 1.62 -6.61
CA THR A 197 -31.68 1.77 -5.73
C THR A 197 -31.78 3.18 -5.14
N PHE A 198 -30.66 3.87 -4.98
CA PHE A 198 -30.57 5.19 -4.34
C PHE A 198 -31.19 5.23 -2.93
N ASN A 199 -30.86 4.24 -2.11
CA ASN A 199 -31.43 4.06 -0.79
C ASN A 199 -30.74 4.97 0.26
N LYS A 200 -31.49 5.90 0.86
CA LYS A 200 -30.99 6.89 1.84
C LYS A 200 -31.15 6.46 3.30
N SER A 201 -31.68 5.28 3.56
CA SER A 201 -32.08 4.84 4.89
C SER A 201 -30.94 4.79 5.90
N MET A 202 -29.69 4.57 5.46
CA MET A 202 -28.53 4.61 6.36
C MET A 202 -28.23 6.04 6.86
N PHE A 203 -28.65 7.08 6.12
CA PHE A 203 -28.43 8.48 6.50
C PHE A 203 -29.66 9.12 7.12
N THR A 204 -30.87 8.67 6.81
CA THR A 204 -32.13 9.22 7.38
C THR A 204 -32.66 8.36 8.53
N GLY A 205 -32.39 7.06 8.52
CA GLY A 205 -32.93 6.05 9.42
C GLY A 205 -34.28 5.49 9.00
N THR A 206 -34.88 5.98 7.91
CA THR A 206 -36.25 5.63 7.52
C THR A 206 -36.40 5.37 6.03
N LEU A 207 -37.37 4.53 5.67
CA LEU A 207 -37.86 4.31 4.30
C LEU A 207 -39.35 4.66 4.20
N THR A 208 -39.79 5.08 3.03
CA THR A 208 -41.22 5.22 2.70
C THR A 208 -41.87 3.86 2.54
N ARG A 209 -43.20 3.81 2.62
CA ARG A 209 -43.98 2.58 2.36
C ARG A 209 -43.68 1.94 1.00
N GLU A 210 -43.59 2.76 -0.05
CA GLU A 210 -43.34 2.30 -1.42
C GLU A 210 -41.94 1.68 -1.56
N GLU A 211 -40.92 2.33 -1.00
CA GLU A 211 -39.55 1.80 -0.96
C GLU A 211 -39.50 0.47 -0.18
N MET A 212 -40.19 0.38 0.96
CA MET A 212 -40.31 -0.86 1.73
C MET A 212 -41.01 -1.97 0.96
N GLU A 213 -42.06 -1.66 0.20
CA GLU A 213 -42.79 -2.64 -0.60
C GLU A 213 -41.93 -3.19 -1.75
N HIS A 214 -41.13 -2.34 -2.37
CA HIS A 214 -40.27 -2.72 -3.48
C HIS A 214 -39.00 -3.46 -3.01
N GLU A 215 -38.36 -3.02 -1.94
CA GLU A 215 -37.08 -3.57 -1.47
C GLU A 215 -37.22 -4.68 -0.42
N HIS A 216 -38.19 -4.56 0.49
CA HIS A 216 -38.35 -5.41 1.67
C HIS A 216 -39.81 -5.82 1.94
N PRO A 217 -40.51 -6.42 0.95
CA PRO A 217 -41.95 -6.66 1.04
C PRO A 217 -42.36 -7.57 2.21
N ALA A 218 -41.54 -8.56 2.58
CA ALA A 218 -41.87 -9.44 3.70
C ALA A 218 -41.65 -8.77 5.06
N GLU A 219 -40.73 -7.80 5.17
CA GLU A 219 -40.61 -6.97 6.38
C GLU A 219 -41.81 -6.03 6.51
N LEU A 220 -42.22 -5.37 5.42
CA LEU A 220 -43.39 -4.51 5.41
C LEU A 220 -44.66 -5.27 5.82
N ALA A 221 -44.91 -6.44 5.23
CA ALA A 221 -46.05 -7.28 5.57
C ALA A 221 -46.06 -7.70 7.05
N LEU A 222 -44.89 -7.98 7.63
CA LEU A 222 -44.77 -8.31 9.05
C LEU A 222 -45.11 -7.12 9.95
N ILE A 223 -44.61 -5.92 9.61
CA ILE A 223 -44.90 -4.68 10.34
C ILE A 223 -46.40 -4.35 10.26
N GLU A 224 -46.99 -4.36 9.07
CA GLU A 224 -48.41 -4.06 8.85
C GLU A 224 -49.33 -5.11 9.48
N SER A 225 -48.87 -6.36 9.68
CA SER A 225 -49.64 -7.39 10.38
C SER A 225 -49.79 -7.17 11.90
N GLY A 226 -49.08 -6.19 12.48
CA GLY A 226 -49.08 -5.91 13.92
C GLY A 226 -48.36 -6.97 14.78
N LYS A 227 -47.78 -8.01 14.16
CA LYS A 227 -46.99 -9.06 14.83
C LYS A 227 -45.52 -8.68 15.03
N TYR A 228 -45.14 -7.46 14.66
CA TYR A 228 -43.77 -6.99 14.75
C TYR A 228 -43.44 -6.58 16.19
N HIS A 229 -42.67 -7.44 16.87
CA HIS A 229 -42.10 -7.26 18.21
C HIS A 229 -43.12 -7.02 19.33
N GLU A 230 -43.62 -8.10 19.93
CA GLU A 230 -44.27 -8.00 21.24
C GLU A 230 -43.29 -7.36 22.25
N PRO A 231 -43.71 -6.32 23.00
CA PRO A 231 -42.84 -5.65 23.95
C PRO A 231 -42.40 -6.61 25.05
N ILE A 232 -41.09 -6.74 25.24
CA ILE A 232 -40.51 -7.63 26.25
C ILE A 232 -40.84 -7.07 27.65
N PRO A 233 -41.37 -7.90 28.57
CA PRO A 233 -41.61 -7.49 29.95
C PRO A 233 -40.35 -6.89 30.61
N ALA A 234 -40.53 -5.79 31.35
CA ALA A 234 -39.42 -5.00 31.88
C ALA A 234 -38.54 -5.77 32.89
N ASP A 235 -39.12 -6.70 33.63
CA ASP A 235 -38.42 -7.60 34.56
C ASP A 235 -37.50 -8.59 33.81
N VAL A 236 -38.00 -9.19 32.72
CA VAL A 236 -37.24 -10.08 31.85
C VAL A 236 -36.10 -9.31 31.18
N LEU A 237 -36.37 -8.09 30.69
CA LEU A 237 -35.37 -7.22 30.08
C LEU A 237 -34.21 -6.92 31.05
N LYS A 238 -34.53 -6.48 32.28
CA LYS A 238 -33.51 -6.19 33.32
C LYS A 238 -32.66 -7.41 33.64
N LYS A 239 -33.27 -8.60 33.76
CA LYS A 239 -32.55 -9.85 34.00
C LYS A 239 -31.56 -10.17 32.87
N ARG A 240 -32.00 -10.05 31.62
CA ARG A 240 -31.14 -10.26 30.44
C ARG A 240 -30.02 -9.23 30.35
N GLN A 241 -30.31 -7.97 30.63
CA GLN A 241 -29.30 -6.89 30.66
C GLN A 241 -28.20 -7.16 31.69
N ARG A 242 -28.55 -7.67 32.89
CA ARG A 242 -27.55 -8.03 33.91
C ARG A 242 -26.62 -9.17 33.45
N ILE A 243 -27.19 -10.21 32.85
CA ILE A 243 -26.38 -11.31 32.28
C ILE A 243 -25.50 -10.78 31.16
N TYR A 244 -26.07 -9.96 30.27
CA TYR A 244 -25.35 -9.37 29.16
C TYR A 244 -24.22 -8.44 29.61
N ALA A 245 -24.38 -7.72 30.71
CA ALA A 245 -23.30 -6.88 31.25
C ALA A 245 -22.04 -7.68 31.57
N ILE A 246 -22.18 -8.91 32.07
CA ILE A 246 -21.04 -9.82 32.32
C ILE A 246 -20.40 -10.25 31.01
N ILE A 247 -21.21 -10.61 30.00
CA ILE A 247 -20.73 -10.99 28.67
C ILE A 247 -20.01 -9.80 28.00
N ALA A 248 -20.60 -8.62 28.04
CA ALA A 248 -20.02 -7.39 27.50
C ALA A 248 -18.71 -7.04 28.19
N ALA A 249 -18.64 -7.17 29.53
CA ALA A 249 -17.40 -6.97 30.27
C ALA A 249 -16.32 -7.98 29.87
N ALA A 250 -16.68 -9.25 29.63
CA ALA A 250 -15.75 -10.26 29.14
C ALA A 250 -15.26 -9.95 27.71
N ILE A 251 -16.14 -9.54 26.80
CA ILE A 251 -15.77 -9.11 25.44
C ILE A 251 -14.81 -7.91 25.50
N LEU A 252 -15.13 -6.90 26.32
CA LEU A 252 -14.31 -5.71 26.49
C LEU A 252 -12.95 -6.02 27.16
N ALA A 253 -12.91 -6.92 28.13
CA ALA A 253 -11.67 -7.38 28.75
C ALA A 253 -10.81 -8.15 27.73
N LEU A 254 -11.39 -9.06 26.95
CA LEU A 254 -10.69 -9.80 25.90
C LEU A 254 -10.15 -8.85 24.82
N PHE A 255 -10.98 -7.92 24.35
CA PHE A 255 -10.56 -6.92 23.40
C PHE A 255 -9.49 -6.00 23.97
N GLY A 256 -9.66 -5.48 25.20
CA GLY A 256 -8.69 -4.61 25.84
C GLY A 256 -7.35 -5.29 26.05
N PHE A 257 -7.35 -6.56 26.47
CA PHE A 257 -6.15 -7.39 26.55
C PHE A 257 -5.52 -7.57 25.16
N GLY A 258 -6.29 -8.03 24.17
CA GLY A 258 -5.80 -8.21 22.80
C GLY A 258 -5.26 -6.93 22.19
N PHE A 259 -5.93 -5.80 22.39
CA PHE A 259 -5.55 -4.47 21.92
C PHE A 259 -4.28 -3.96 22.59
N TYR A 260 -4.14 -4.15 23.91
CA TYR A 260 -2.92 -3.82 24.64
C TYR A 260 -1.71 -4.58 24.09
N TYR A 261 -1.85 -5.88 23.85
CA TYR A 261 -0.80 -6.67 23.20
C TYR A 261 -0.59 -6.31 21.73
N PHE A 262 -1.65 -5.95 21.02
CA PHE A 262 -1.56 -5.54 19.62
C PHE A 262 -0.75 -4.25 19.45
N VAL A 263 -1.04 -3.23 20.27
CA VAL A 263 -0.48 -1.89 20.13
C VAL A 263 0.79 -1.69 20.96
N GLY A 264 0.87 -2.32 22.14
CA GLY A 264 1.89 -2.02 23.15
C GLY A 264 3.04 -3.04 23.24
N TYR A 265 3.04 -4.13 22.46
CA TYR A 265 3.97 -5.24 22.68
C TYR A 265 5.31 -5.14 21.93
N GLU A 266 5.48 -4.19 21.00
CA GLU A 266 6.79 -3.98 20.36
C GLU A 266 7.77 -3.23 21.28
N THR A 267 8.79 -3.96 21.74
CA THR A 267 10.02 -3.46 22.37
C THR A 267 11.15 -3.37 21.33
N THR A 268 10.91 -2.73 20.19
CA THR A 268 11.92 -2.73 19.10
C THR A 268 12.01 -1.41 18.34
N ALA A 269 12.62 -0.42 18.99
CA ALA A 269 13.50 0.56 18.34
C ALA A 269 14.48 1.26 19.32
N THR A 270 14.74 0.67 20.49
CA THR A 270 15.70 1.19 21.48
C THR A 270 16.75 0.13 21.84
N LEU A 271 17.32 -0.53 20.83
CA LEU A 271 18.68 -1.03 20.99
C LEU A 271 19.60 0.09 20.51
N PRO A 272 20.47 0.68 21.36
CA PRO A 272 21.54 1.51 20.83
C PRO A 272 22.33 0.66 19.85
N VAL A 273 22.60 1.19 18.67
CA VAL A 273 23.45 0.55 17.66
C VAL A 273 24.75 0.14 18.34
N VAL A 274 24.89 -1.14 18.66
CA VAL A 274 26.19 -1.70 19.04
C VAL A 274 26.92 -1.87 17.73
N THR A 275 27.71 -0.88 17.37
CA THR A 275 28.66 -0.95 16.26
C THR A 275 29.64 -2.07 16.59
N GLN A 276 29.37 -3.30 16.16
CA GLN A 276 30.37 -4.36 16.22
C GLN A 276 31.41 -4.08 15.14
N THR A 277 32.57 -3.59 15.56
CA THR A 277 33.77 -3.56 14.73
C THR A 277 34.28 -4.98 14.57
N VAL A 278 33.76 -5.71 13.58
CA VAL A 278 34.38 -6.96 13.15
C VAL A 278 35.69 -6.61 12.47
N PRO A 279 36.86 -7.11 12.93
CA PRO A 279 38.10 -6.92 12.21
C PRO A 279 38.00 -7.64 10.87
N VAL A 280 37.90 -6.87 9.78
CA VAL A 280 37.94 -7.39 8.41
C VAL A 280 39.33 -7.94 8.17
N PHE A 281 39.47 -9.26 8.18
CA PHE A 281 40.70 -9.93 7.77
C PHE A 281 40.77 -9.89 6.24
N VAL A 282 41.42 -8.86 5.70
CA VAL A 282 41.74 -8.81 4.27
C VAL A 282 42.81 -9.87 4.01
N ARG A 283 42.49 -10.91 3.21
CA ARG A 283 43.54 -11.77 2.66
C ARG A 283 44.40 -10.91 1.73
N GLN A 284 45.67 -10.68 2.08
CA GLN A 284 46.65 -10.21 1.10
C GLN A 284 46.86 -11.33 0.07
N THR A 285 46.17 -11.27 -1.06
CA THR A 285 46.55 -12.03 -2.24
C THR A 285 47.87 -11.47 -2.76
N SER A 286 48.86 -12.33 -2.95
CA SER A 286 50.19 -11.98 -3.46
C SER A 286 50.09 -11.17 -4.76
N THR A 287 50.70 -9.98 -4.77
CA THR A 287 50.86 -9.12 -5.95
C THR A 287 51.42 -9.93 -7.13
N PRO A 288 50.80 -9.93 -8.32
CA PRO A 288 51.36 -10.60 -9.47
C PRO A 288 52.65 -9.90 -9.93
N THR A 289 53.73 -10.67 -10.09
CA THR A 289 55.00 -10.21 -10.66
C THR A 289 54.78 -9.81 -12.14
N PRO A 290 55.23 -8.63 -12.59
CA PRO A 290 55.09 -8.25 -13.99
C PRO A 290 55.98 -9.13 -14.89
N THR A 291 55.37 -9.73 -15.91
CA THR A 291 56.06 -10.44 -16.99
C THR A 291 56.88 -9.45 -17.83
N PRO A 292 58.14 -9.76 -18.23
CA PRO A 292 58.93 -8.86 -19.05
C PRO A 292 58.35 -8.74 -20.47
N THR A 293 58.11 -7.49 -20.89
CA THR A 293 57.73 -7.10 -22.26
C THR A 293 58.87 -7.38 -23.24
N SER A 294 58.57 -8.02 -24.37
CA SER A 294 59.53 -8.25 -25.46
C SER A 294 59.95 -6.95 -26.14
N THR A 295 61.26 -6.74 -26.27
CA THR A 295 61.91 -5.62 -26.97
C THR A 295 61.60 -5.60 -28.47
N PRO A 296 61.27 -4.45 -29.09
CA PRO A 296 61.11 -4.35 -30.54
C PRO A 296 62.47 -4.48 -31.26
N THR A 297 62.47 -5.29 -32.33
CA THR A 297 63.62 -5.49 -33.23
C THR A 297 63.88 -4.24 -34.08
N ALA A 298 65.13 -3.81 -34.18
CA ALA A 298 65.55 -2.66 -34.98
C ALA A 298 65.49 -2.96 -36.50
N THR A 299 64.82 -2.08 -37.25
CA THR A 299 64.85 -2.03 -38.72
C THR A 299 66.19 -1.44 -39.21
N PRO A 300 66.87 -2.01 -40.23
CA PRO A 300 68.13 -1.48 -40.71
C PRO A 300 67.96 -0.22 -41.59
N THR A 301 68.83 0.76 -41.32
CA THR A 301 68.98 2.05 -42.01
C THR A 301 69.71 1.90 -43.35
N LEU A 302 69.18 2.54 -44.42
CA LEU A 302 69.89 2.76 -45.69
C LEU A 302 70.49 4.19 -45.74
N PRO A 303 71.66 4.40 -46.39
CA PRO A 303 72.38 5.68 -46.43
C PRO A 303 71.80 6.70 -47.43
N PRO A 304 72.18 7.99 -47.35
CA PRO A 304 71.44 9.10 -47.97
C PRO A 304 71.83 9.34 -49.43
N THR A 305 70.95 9.97 -50.20
CA THR A 305 71.26 10.52 -51.53
C THR A 305 70.72 11.95 -51.62
N GLU A 306 71.48 12.80 -52.32
CA GLU A 306 71.57 14.24 -52.19
C GLU A 306 70.38 15.07 -52.72
N THR A 307 70.23 16.24 -52.10
CA THR A 307 69.36 17.36 -52.42
C THR A 307 69.72 18.05 -53.75
N PRO A 308 68.73 18.59 -54.48
CA PRO A 308 68.88 19.86 -55.16
C PRO A 308 67.97 20.96 -54.60
N LEU A 309 68.51 22.19 -54.63
CA LEU A 309 67.96 23.48 -54.18
C LEU A 309 67.23 24.19 -55.37
N PRO A 310 66.76 25.45 -55.24
CA PRO A 310 65.40 25.91 -54.94
C PRO A 310 64.70 26.59 -56.15
N THR A 311 63.40 26.91 -56.07
CA THR A 311 62.82 28.03 -56.86
C THR A 311 61.67 28.69 -56.09
N ALA A 312 61.73 30.02 -56.06
CA ALA A 312 60.97 30.96 -55.27
C ALA A 312 59.70 31.50 -55.95
N ALA A 313 58.82 32.09 -55.13
CA ALA A 313 58.25 33.45 -55.24
C ALA A 313 56.73 33.49 -54.96
N GLY A 314 56.34 34.04 -53.81
CA GLY A 314 55.55 35.29 -53.71
C GLY A 314 54.16 34.96 -53.14
N THR A 315 53.50 35.70 -52.23
CA THR A 315 53.60 37.06 -51.67
C THR A 315 52.61 37.09 -50.48
N ASP A 316 52.97 37.69 -49.34
CA ASP A 316 52.03 38.11 -48.27
C ASP A 316 51.26 39.41 -48.69
N PRO A 317 50.28 40.00 -47.94
CA PRO A 317 49.82 39.70 -46.56
C PRO A 317 48.29 39.87 -46.24
N VAL A 318 47.94 39.62 -44.96
CA VAL A 318 46.89 40.23 -44.10
C VAL A 318 45.57 39.48 -43.82
N SER A 319 45.42 39.14 -42.52
CA SER A 319 44.25 39.02 -41.61
C SER A 319 42.87 38.58 -42.09
N GLU A 320 42.30 37.54 -41.46
CA GLU A 320 41.19 37.69 -40.48
C GLU A 320 40.97 36.39 -39.66
N LEU A 321 40.67 36.57 -38.36
CA LEU A 321 40.28 35.66 -37.25
C LEU A 321 40.31 34.10 -37.38
N PRO A 322 40.86 33.38 -36.38
CA PRO A 322 40.77 31.92 -36.32
C PRO A 322 39.43 31.40 -35.78
N SER A 323 38.87 30.41 -36.47
CA SER A 323 37.96 29.41 -35.90
C SER A 323 38.71 28.53 -34.89
N PRO A 324 38.09 28.10 -33.77
CA PRO A 324 38.72 27.12 -32.90
C PRO A 324 38.71 25.75 -33.58
N THR A 325 39.91 25.28 -33.91
CA THR A 325 40.25 23.86 -34.09
C THR A 325 39.80 23.08 -32.84
N PRO A 326 39.22 21.88 -32.97
CA PRO A 326 38.80 21.08 -31.82
C PRO A 326 40.01 20.72 -30.95
N GLU A 327 39.95 21.13 -29.69
CA GLU A 327 40.91 20.78 -28.66
C GLU A 327 41.03 19.26 -28.54
N ALA A 328 42.28 18.82 -28.40
CA ALA A 328 42.65 17.46 -28.08
C ALA A 328 41.97 17.02 -26.76
N VAL A 329 41.03 16.09 -26.87
CA VAL A 329 40.45 15.40 -25.71
C VAL A 329 41.52 14.48 -25.15
N THR A 330 42.06 14.85 -24.00
CA THR A 330 42.77 13.92 -23.12
C THR A 330 41.78 12.84 -22.70
N ALA A 331 42.17 11.57 -22.83
CA ALA A 331 41.37 10.43 -22.39
C ALA A 331 41.29 10.42 -20.84
N ALA A 332 40.40 11.24 -20.29
CA ALA A 332 39.93 11.12 -18.92
C ALA A 332 38.73 10.16 -18.93
N GLY A 333 38.78 9.12 -18.11
CA GLY A 333 37.66 8.19 -17.94
C GLY A 333 36.40 8.87 -17.42
N PRO A 334 35.28 8.14 -17.25
CA PRO A 334 34.07 8.69 -16.65
C PRO A 334 34.35 9.28 -15.26
N THR A 335 33.76 10.45 -14.97
CA THR A 335 33.88 11.16 -13.67
C THR A 335 32.49 11.53 -13.15
N TRP A 336 32.41 11.82 -11.84
CA TRP A 336 31.17 12.25 -11.19
C TRP A 336 30.61 13.52 -11.82
N ASP A 337 31.42 14.57 -11.91
CA ASP A 337 31.03 15.87 -12.46
C ASP A 337 30.75 15.80 -13.97
N GLY A 338 31.40 14.87 -14.68
CA GLY A 338 31.23 14.72 -16.12
C GLY A 338 29.93 14.05 -16.54
N GLN A 339 29.64 12.85 -16.00
CA GLN A 339 28.50 12.05 -16.48
C GLN A 339 27.82 11.19 -15.41
N ILE A 340 28.55 10.73 -14.40
CA ILE A 340 28.02 9.78 -13.42
C ILE A 340 27.03 10.46 -12.45
N GLY A 341 27.35 11.68 -12.00
CA GLY A 341 26.47 12.44 -11.10
C GLY A 341 25.12 12.77 -11.75
N ALA A 342 25.12 13.13 -13.04
CA ALA A 342 23.90 13.38 -13.79
C ALA A 342 23.05 12.10 -13.96
N LEU A 343 23.70 10.96 -14.22
CA LEU A 343 23.04 9.66 -14.29
C LEU A 343 22.35 9.30 -12.95
N PHE A 344 23.05 9.46 -11.83
CA PHE A 344 22.46 9.22 -10.51
C PHE A 344 21.40 10.26 -10.13
N ALA A 345 21.56 11.51 -10.54
CA ALA A 345 20.53 12.54 -10.37
C ALA A 345 19.23 12.17 -11.08
N ALA A 346 19.32 11.64 -12.30
CA ALA A 346 18.16 11.23 -13.07
C ALA A 346 17.50 9.95 -12.54
N GLN A 347 18.29 8.96 -12.13
CA GLN A 347 17.80 7.59 -11.86
C GLN A 347 17.69 7.24 -10.37
N CYS A 348 18.37 7.97 -9.48
CA CYS A 348 18.57 7.54 -8.10
C CYS A 348 18.17 8.58 -7.04
N LEU A 349 18.27 9.89 -7.32
CA LEU A 349 18.01 10.95 -6.33
C LEU A 349 16.59 10.95 -5.77
N THR A 350 15.60 10.48 -6.54
CA THR A 350 14.20 10.41 -6.09
C THR A 350 14.03 9.55 -4.84
N CYS A 351 14.85 8.50 -4.68
CA CYS A 351 14.80 7.60 -3.52
C CYS A 351 16.05 7.70 -2.63
N HIS A 352 17.19 8.13 -3.18
CA HIS A 352 18.49 8.25 -2.51
C HIS A 352 18.93 9.72 -2.40
N GLY A 353 18.04 10.60 -1.96
CA GLY A 353 18.32 12.00 -1.63
C GLY A 353 18.47 12.24 -0.13
N SER A 354 18.43 13.51 0.29
CA SER A 354 18.58 13.93 1.70
C SER A 354 17.55 13.34 2.67
N ALA A 355 16.41 12.84 2.18
CA ALA A 355 15.35 12.21 2.98
C ALA A 355 15.27 10.67 2.81
N ALA A 356 16.31 10.03 2.27
CA ALA A 356 16.31 8.60 1.94
C ALA A 356 16.28 7.68 3.17
N SER A 357 15.47 6.63 3.10
CA SER A 357 15.46 5.54 4.09
C SER A 357 16.73 4.69 3.93
N GLY A 358 17.54 4.57 4.99
CA GLY A 358 18.82 3.83 4.94
C GLY A 358 20.07 4.69 4.73
N GLY A 359 19.94 6.02 4.80
CA GLY A 359 21.05 6.96 4.95
C GLY A 359 21.94 7.16 3.73
N LEU A 360 21.71 6.42 2.64
CA LEU A 360 22.42 6.62 1.38
C LEU A 360 21.86 7.85 0.66
N ASN A 361 22.69 8.88 0.53
CA ASN A 361 22.38 10.12 -0.19
C ASN A 361 23.35 10.28 -1.37
N LEU A 362 22.81 10.48 -2.57
CA LEU A 362 23.56 10.62 -3.83
C LEU A 362 23.46 12.04 -4.41
N SER A 363 22.93 13.01 -3.65
CA SER A 363 22.80 14.40 -4.12
C SER A 363 24.14 15.07 -4.41
N THR A 364 25.23 14.62 -3.79
CA THR A 364 26.59 15.07 -4.05
C THR A 364 27.58 13.90 -4.01
N TYR A 365 28.74 14.07 -4.64
CA TYR A 365 29.83 13.08 -4.58
C TYR A 365 30.27 12.80 -3.14
N ALA A 366 30.39 13.86 -2.32
CA ALA A 366 30.75 13.76 -0.92
C ALA A 366 29.72 12.96 -0.09
N ASP A 367 28.43 13.04 -0.45
CA ASP A 367 27.39 12.22 0.18
C ASP A 367 27.45 10.77 -0.30
N ALA A 368 27.74 10.55 -1.59
CA ALA A 368 27.82 9.22 -2.18
C ALA A 368 28.97 8.38 -1.58
N ILE A 369 30.15 8.96 -1.37
CA ILE A 369 31.28 8.27 -0.72
C ILE A 369 30.97 7.94 0.74
N ARG A 370 30.19 8.78 1.44
CA ARG A 370 29.82 8.52 2.84
C ARG A 370 29.05 7.21 2.99
N GLY A 371 28.39 6.76 1.93
CA GLY A 371 27.66 5.51 1.89
C GLY A 371 26.37 5.57 2.72
N GLY A 372 25.76 4.41 2.94
CA GLY A 372 24.55 4.27 3.73
C GLY A 372 24.72 3.28 4.89
N VAL A 373 23.62 2.94 5.54
CA VAL A 373 23.61 1.98 6.67
C VAL A 373 24.10 0.57 6.28
N ASN A 374 24.06 0.24 4.98
CA ASN A 374 24.53 -1.04 4.46
C ASN A 374 26.02 -1.04 4.06
N GLY A 375 26.75 0.05 4.34
CA GLY A 375 28.15 0.22 3.97
C GLY A 375 28.36 1.19 2.79
N PRO A 376 29.58 1.20 2.21
CA PRO A 376 29.93 2.12 1.14
C PRO A 376 29.10 1.85 -0.13
N PHE A 377 28.63 2.92 -0.77
CA PHE A 377 27.84 2.85 -2.01
C PHE A 377 28.59 2.13 -3.13
N PHE A 378 29.88 2.48 -3.26
CA PHE A 378 30.84 1.84 -4.15
C PHE A 378 32.20 1.73 -3.45
N ILE A 379 33.04 0.81 -3.93
CA ILE A 379 34.40 0.61 -3.50
C ILE A 379 35.30 1.03 -4.66
N ALA A 380 36.05 2.14 -4.49
CA ALA A 380 36.96 2.64 -5.51
C ALA A 380 37.94 1.54 -5.97
N GLY A 381 38.03 1.30 -7.27
CA GLY A 381 38.87 0.27 -7.88
C GLY A 381 38.26 -1.15 -7.90
N ASP A 382 37.07 -1.35 -7.31
CA ASP A 382 36.44 -2.66 -7.20
C ASP A 382 34.93 -2.60 -7.52
N ALA A 383 34.61 -2.54 -8.81
CA ALA A 383 33.23 -2.55 -9.26
C ALA A 383 32.51 -3.88 -8.94
N ALA A 384 33.22 -5.01 -8.94
CA ALA A 384 32.62 -6.33 -8.74
C ALA A 384 32.03 -6.50 -7.34
N ASN A 385 32.65 -5.90 -6.32
CA ASN A 385 32.17 -5.96 -4.94
C ASN A 385 31.41 -4.71 -4.48
N SER A 386 31.23 -3.72 -5.36
CA SER A 386 30.48 -2.49 -5.06
C SER A 386 28.99 -2.75 -4.91
N LEU A 387 28.34 -2.12 -3.92
CA LEU A 387 26.92 -2.34 -3.62
C LEU A 387 26.02 -1.96 -4.79
N ILE A 388 26.31 -0.86 -5.49
CA ILE A 388 25.54 -0.46 -6.68
C ILE A 388 25.55 -1.55 -7.77
N ILE A 389 26.69 -2.18 -8.02
CA ILE A 389 26.79 -3.21 -9.07
C ILE A 389 26.11 -4.50 -8.64
N THR A 390 26.45 -5.01 -7.45
CA THR A 390 25.91 -6.29 -6.94
C THR A 390 24.40 -6.26 -6.75
N LYS A 391 23.81 -5.09 -6.42
CA LYS A 391 22.36 -4.93 -6.29
C LYS A 391 21.63 -4.94 -7.62
N PHE A 392 22.18 -4.30 -8.64
CA PHE A 392 21.55 -4.22 -9.96
C PHE A 392 21.75 -5.51 -10.77
N GLU A 393 22.93 -6.12 -10.74
CA GLU A 393 23.16 -7.42 -11.40
C GLU A 393 22.40 -8.57 -10.74
N GLY A 394 22.24 -8.51 -9.41
CA GLY A 394 21.44 -9.50 -8.69
C GLY A 394 19.92 -9.33 -8.84
N GLY A 395 19.45 -8.30 -9.56
CA GLY A 395 18.03 -7.95 -9.65
C GLY A 395 17.40 -7.57 -8.31
N LYS A 396 18.23 -7.16 -7.33
CA LYS A 396 17.82 -6.89 -5.94
C LYS A 396 17.49 -5.42 -5.69
N HIS A 397 17.57 -4.57 -6.72
CA HIS A 397 17.15 -3.18 -6.62
C HIS A 397 15.63 -3.08 -6.88
N PRO A 398 14.83 -2.60 -5.90
CA PRO A 398 13.37 -2.75 -5.94
C PRO A 398 12.63 -1.83 -6.92
N TYR A 399 13.24 -0.71 -7.36
CA TYR A 399 12.51 0.39 -8.00
C TYR A 399 13.16 1.02 -9.24
N ALA A 400 14.43 0.75 -9.49
CA ALA A 400 15.16 1.27 -10.65
C ALA A 400 15.85 0.13 -11.38
N GLN A 401 15.91 0.23 -12.70
CA GLN A 401 16.69 -0.64 -13.58
C GLN A 401 17.63 0.25 -14.39
N LEU A 402 18.92 -0.11 -14.40
CA LEU A 402 19.91 0.50 -15.26
C LEU A 402 20.03 -0.36 -16.52
N THR A 403 20.22 0.30 -17.66
CA THR A 403 20.57 -0.37 -18.91
C THR A 403 21.95 -1.02 -18.79
N ALA A 404 22.25 -1.96 -19.70
CA ALA A 404 23.56 -2.61 -19.73
C ALA A 404 24.71 -1.59 -19.94
N ASP A 405 24.47 -0.56 -20.75
CA ASP A 405 25.44 0.48 -21.06
C ASP A 405 25.68 1.42 -19.87
N GLU A 406 24.61 1.83 -19.18
CA GLU A 406 24.72 2.64 -17.95
C GLU A 406 25.45 1.88 -16.83
N LEU A 407 25.16 0.58 -16.68
CA LEU A 407 25.84 -0.25 -15.69
C LEU A 407 27.32 -0.46 -16.05
N ALA A 408 27.65 -0.62 -17.34
CA ALA A 408 29.03 -0.70 -17.81
C ALA A 408 29.79 0.61 -17.53
N LEU A 409 29.16 1.75 -17.79
CA LEU A 409 29.71 3.08 -17.52
C LEU A 409 30.01 3.28 -16.02
N ILE A 410 29.09 2.86 -15.15
CA ILE A 410 29.29 2.93 -13.69
C ILE A 410 30.44 2.00 -13.26
N LYS A 411 30.55 0.79 -13.82
CA LYS A 411 31.67 -0.11 -13.51
C LYS A 411 33.01 0.48 -13.93
N GLU A 412 33.07 1.11 -15.10
CA GLU A 412 34.27 1.77 -15.60
C GLU A 412 34.70 2.90 -14.66
N TRP A 413 33.75 3.75 -14.24
CA TRP A 413 34.01 4.82 -13.27
C TRP A 413 34.51 4.29 -11.93
N ILE A 414 33.87 3.26 -11.38
CA ILE A 414 34.28 2.68 -10.10
C ILE A 414 35.68 2.09 -10.22
N ASN A 415 35.97 1.33 -11.28
CA ASN A 415 37.28 0.73 -11.51
C ASN A 415 38.38 1.79 -11.76
N ALA A 416 38.02 2.94 -12.31
CA ALA A 416 38.92 4.10 -12.43
C ALA A 416 39.18 4.83 -11.10
N GLY A 417 38.62 4.34 -9.99
CA GLY A 417 38.79 4.91 -8.65
C GLY A 417 37.61 5.78 -8.19
N GLY A 418 36.53 5.81 -8.96
CA GLY A 418 35.33 6.59 -8.64
C GLY A 418 35.60 8.09 -8.62
N LEU A 419 36.32 8.63 -9.61
CA LEU A 419 36.80 10.01 -9.62
C LEU A 419 35.67 11.06 -9.57
N GLU A 420 35.88 12.12 -8.79
CA GLU A 420 34.96 13.27 -8.71
C GLU A 420 35.03 14.12 -9.98
N LYS A 421 36.25 14.44 -10.42
CA LYS A 421 36.55 15.38 -11.50
C LYS A 421 37.26 14.73 -12.65
#